data_AF-A0A060RFY6-F1
#
_entry.id   AF-A0A060RFY6-F1
#
_cell.length_a   1.000
_cell.length_b   1.000
_cell.length_c   1.000
_cell.angle_alpha   90.00
_cell.angle_beta   90.00
_cell.angle_gamma   90.00
#
_symmetry.space_group_name_H-M   'P 1'
#
loop_
_entity.id
_entity.type
_entity.pdbx_description
1 polymer ?
#
loop_
_entity_poly.entity_id
_entity_poly.type
_entity_poly.pdbx_seq_one_letter_code
_entity_poly.pdbx_strand_id
1 'polypeptide(L)'
;MMNLDTIRQEIDHVDQELVALLEKRMQLVNQVVAYKKATGKPILDTSREDAVLQKAASRVEDKAFEQTIVNTFADIMKNSRDYQAKQLDNDLA
;
A
#
# COMPACT_ATOMS: atom_id res chain seq x y z
N MET A 1 -16.30 -28.41 6.05
CA MET A 1 -14.97 -27.83 6.25
C MET A 1 -14.28 -27.86 4.89
N MET A 2 -13.77 -26.72 4.41
CA MET A 2 -13.01 -26.71 3.15
C MET A 2 -11.71 -27.51 3.31
N ASN A 3 -11.25 -28.16 2.24
CA ASN A 3 -9.92 -28.77 2.24
C ASN A 3 -8.83 -27.72 1.95
N LEU A 4 -7.57 -28.09 2.13
CA LEU A 4 -6.44 -27.17 1.96
C LEU A 4 -6.34 -26.60 0.53
N ASP A 5 -6.65 -27.40 -0.49
CA ASP A 5 -6.54 -26.97 -1.88
C ASP A 5 -7.63 -25.94 -2.23
N THR A 6 -8.86 -26.15 -1.75
CA THR A 6 -9.94 -25.18 -1.90
C THR A 6 -9.60 -23.87 -1.17
N ILE A 7 -9.06 -23.93 0.06
CA ILE A 7 -8.64 -22.73 0.80
C ILE A 7 -7.58 -21.95 0.02
N ARG A 8 -6.61 -22.64 -0.60
CA ARG A 8 -5.57 -22.00 -1.41
C ARG A 8 -6.12 -21.36 -2.68
N GLN A 9 -7.07 -22.01 -3.34
CA GLN A 9 -7.74 -21.43 -4.52
C GLN A 9 -8.50 -20.14 -4.18
N GLU A 10 -9.16 -20.09 -3.02
CA GLU A 10 -9.80 -18.87 -2.52
C GLU A 10 -8.76 -17.78 -2.21
N ILE A 11 -7.62 -18.14 -1.61
CA ILE A 11 -6.49 -17.20 -1.39
C ILE A 11 -5.98 -16.66 -2.72
N ASP A 12 -5.74 -17.52 -3.72
CA ASP A 12 -5.25 -17.11 -5.04
C ASP A 12 -6.22 -16.12 -5.71
N HIS A 13 -7.53 -16.33 -5.54
CA HIS A 13 -8.55 -15.41 -6.04
C HIS A 13 -8.49 -14.05 -5.32
N VAL A 14 -8.39 -14.04 -4.00
CA VAL A 14 -8.22 -12.81 -3.21
C VAL A 14 -6.92 -12.10 -3.60
N ASP A 15 -5.83 -12.83 -3.80
CA ASP A 15 -4.54 -12.27 -4.19
C ASP A 15 -4.61 -11.60 -5.56
N GLN A 16 -5.38 -12.15 -6.49
CA GLN A 16 -5.65 -11.51 -7.78
C GLN A 16 -6.34 -10.15 -7.61
N GLU A 17 -7.33 -10.06 -6.71
CA GLU A 17 -8.00 -8.79 -6.40
C GLU A 17 -7.06 -7.80 -5.70
N LEU A 18 -6.23 -8.29 -4.77
CA LEU A 18 -5.22 -7.48 -4.08
C LEU A 18 -4.23 -6.87 -5.07
N VAL A 19 -3.75 -7.64 -6.06
CA VAL A 19 -2.87 -7.12 -7.11
C VAL A 19 -3.55 -5.99 -7.87
N ALA A 20 -4.79 -6.17 -8.33
CA ALA A 20 -5.52 -5.15 -9.06
C ALA A 20 -5.73 -3.87 -8.23
N LEU A 21 -6.01 -4.01 -6.92
CA LEU A 21 -6.16 -2.89 -6.00
C LEU A 21 -4.84 -2.17 -5.74
N LEU A 22 -3.74 -2.92 -5.62
CA LEU A 22 -2.40 -2.37 -5.44
C LEU A 22 -1.92 -1.62 -6.69
N GLU A 23 -2.17 -2.14 -7.89
CA GLU A 23 -1.88 -1.44 -9.15
C GLU A 23 -2.65 -0.12 -9.25
N LYS A 24 -3.96 -0.14 -8.97
CA LYS A 24 -4.77 1.09 -8.90
C LYS A 24 -4.20 2.07 -7.88
N ARG A 25 -3.76 1.58 -6.72
CA ARG A 25 -3.09 2.41 -5.70
C ARG A 25 -1.78 3.00 -6.24
N MET A 26 -0.98 2.25 -6.99
CA MET A 26 0.27 2.75 -7.58
C MET A 26 0.03 3.80 -8.67
N GLN A 27 -1.03 3.67 -9.46
CA GLN A 27 -1.45 4.74 -10.40
C GLN A 27 -1.76 6.05 -9.67
N LEU A 28 -2.39 5.99 -8.48
CA LEU A 28 -2.61 7.17 -7.64
C LEU A 28 -1.30 7.69 -7.03
N VAL A 29 -0.37 6.80 -6.66
CA VAL A 29 0.98 7.21 -6.22
C VAL A 29 1.72 8.00 -7.29
N ASN A 30 1.57 7.66 -8.58
CA ASN A 30 2.16 8.44 -9.68
C ASN A 30 1.65 9.89 -9.69
N GLN A 31 0.36 10.09 -9.43
CA GLN A 31 -0.22 11.44 -9.32
C GLN A 31 0.34 12.18 -8.09
N VAL A 32 0.55 11.48 -6.98
CA VAL A 32 1.20 12.04 -5.78
C VAL A 32 2.65 12.43 -6.07
N VAL A 33 3.42 11.62 -6.81
CA VAL A 33 4.79 11.96 -7.26
C VAL A 33 4.76 13.26 -8.05
N ALA A 34 3.91 13.33 -9.09
CA ALA A 34 3.80 14.50 -9.95
C ALA A 34 3.47 15.76 -9.14
N TYR A 35 2.52 15.67 -8.21
CA TYR A 35 2.16 16.76 -7.32
C TYR A 35 3.32 17.19 -6.40
N LYS A 36 4.00 16.24 -5.76
CA LYS A 36 5.14 16.52 -4.87
C LYS A 36 6.29 17.15 -5.63
N LYS A 37 6.57 16.68 -6.85
CA LYS A 37 7.57 17.26 -7.75
C LYS A 37 7.22 18.70 -8.09
N ALA A 38 5.99 18.97 -8.51
CA ALA A 38 5.53 20.32 -8.86
C ALA A 38 5.52 21.30 -7.66
N THR A 39 5.42 20.80 -6.43
CA THR A 39 5.33 21.62 -5.21
C THR A 39 6.60 21.60 -4.35
N GLY A 40 7.63 20.83 -4.72
CA GLY A 40 8.85 20.65 -3.93
C GLY A 40 8.63 19.93 -2.58
N LYS A 41 7.54 19.18 -2.42
CA LYS A 41 7.23 18.48 -1.17
C LYS A 41 8.05 17.18 -1.03
N PRO A 42 8.45 16.81 0.20
CA PRO A 42 9.21 15.58 0.44
C PRO A 42 8.39 14.31 0.16
N ILE A 43 9.09 13.22 -0.16
CA ILE A 43 8.48 11.89 -0.32
C ILE A 43 7.90 11.40 1.01
N LEU A 44 8.67 11.50 2.10
CA LEU A 44 8.22 11.10 3.42
C LEU A 44 7.24 12.13 3.98
N ASP A 45 6.04 11.67 4.33
CA ASP A 45 5.02 12.43 5.04
C ASP A 45 4.49 11.58 6.19
N THR A 46 5.15 11.65 7.34
CA THR A 46 4.83 10.82 8.52
C THR A 46 3.39 11.02 8.97
N SER A 47 2.89 12.25 8.95
CA SER A 47 1.51 12.57 9.35
C SER A 47 0.49 11.84 8.48
N ARG A 48 0.75 11.77 7.17
CA ARG A 48 -0.11 11.07 6.22
C ARG A 48 -0.05 9.57 6.42
N GLU A 49 1.11 9.02 6.73
CA GLU A 49 1.33 7.58 6.94
C GLU A 49 0.67 7.08 8.22
N ASP A 50 0.85 7.80 9.33
CA ASP A 50 0.17 7.50 10.59
C ASP A 50 -1.35 7.46 10.41
N ALA A 51 -1.89 8.42 9.66
CA ALA A 51 -3.31 8.46 9.33
C ALA A 51 -3.76 7.29 8.42
N VAL A 52 -2.89 6.70 7.59
CA VAL A 52 -3.21 5.45 6.87
C VAL A 52 -3.30 4.29 7.85
N LEU A 53 -2.28 4.14 8.71
CA LEU A 53 -2.20 3.01 9.65
C LEU A 53 -3.36 3.01 10.64
N GLN A 54 -3.71 4.17 11.18
CA GLN A 54 -4.87 4.30 12.06
C GLN A 54 -6.18 3.93 11.35
N LYS A 55 -6.35 4.35 10.09
CA LYS A 55 -7.52 3.98 9.29
C LYS A 55 -7.54 2.49 8.91
N ALA A 56 -6.38 1.88 8.70
CA ALA A 56 -6.27 0.45 8.47
C ALA A 56 -6.74 -0.30 9.73
N ALA A 57 -6.18 0.02 10.90
CA ALA A 57 -6.58 -0.54 12.17
C ALA A 57 -8.08 -0.38 12.46
N SER A 58 -8.65 0.80 12.20
CA SER A 58 -10.06 1.07 12.44
C SER A 58 -11.01 0.30 11.53
N ARG A 59 -10.54 -0.20 10.38
CA ARG A 59 -11.34 -0.98 9.41
C ARG A 59 -11.26 -2.48 9.66
N VAL A 60 -10.34 -2.93 10.50
CA VAL A 60 -10.24 -4.34 10.86
C VAL A 60 -11.33 -4.68 11.87
N GLU A 61 -12.24 -5.56 11.45
CA GLU A 61 -13.35 -6.06 12.28
C GLU A 61 -12.85 -7.08 13.31
N ASP A 62 -12.12 -8.10 12.87
CA ASP A 62 -11.51 -9.09 13.77
C ASP A 62 -10.17 -8.60 14.29
N LYS A 63 -10.15 -8.25 15.58
CA LYS A 63 -8.97 -7.71 16.27
C LYS A 63 -7.79 -8.67 16.32
N ALA A 64 -8.00 -9.98 16.12
CA ALA A 64 -6.89 -10.92 15.97
C ALA A 64 -6.04 -10.63 14.72
N PHE A 65 -6.61 -10.00 13.68
CA PHE A 65 -5.92 -9.67 12.43
C PHE A 65 -5.34 -8.25 12.40
N GLU A 66 -5.65 -7.40 13.38
CA GLU A 66 -5.34 -5.96 13.33
C GLU A 66 -3.84 -5.71 13.12
N GLN A 67 -3.00 -6.29 13.96
CA GLN A 67 -1.55 -6.08 13.88
C GLN A 67 -0.98 -6.54 12.53
N THR A 68 -1.43 -7.69 12.04
CA THR A 68 -0.99 -8.26 10.76
C THR A 68 -1.35 -7.33 9.61
N ILE A 69 -2.60 -6.87 9.55
CA ILE A 69 -3.08 -5.98 8.49
C ILE A 69 -2.38 -4.62 8.56
N VAL A 70 -2.21 -4.05 9.75
CA VAL A 70 -1.51 -2.77 9.94
C VAL A 70 -0.05 -2.86 9.44
N ASN A 71 0.64 -3.96 9.74
CA ASN A 71 2.01 -4.20 9.25
C ASN A 71 2.06 -4.28 7.72
N THR A 72 1.11 -4.99 7.10
CA THR A 72 1.01 -5.05 5.63
C THR A 72 0.82 -3.65 5.02
N PHE A 73 0.01 -2.79 5.64
CA PHE A 73 -0.14 -1.41 5.17
C PHE A 73 1.15 -0.58 5.33
N ALA A 74 1.93 -0.80 6.39
CA ALA A 74 3.23 -0.17 6.55
C ALA A 74 4.20 -0.57 5.42
N ASP A 75 4.23 -1.85 5.05
CA ASP A 75 5.06 -2.36 3.96
C ASP A 75 4.62 -1.81 2.60
N ILE A 76 3.31 -1.73 2.34
CA ILE A 76 2.78 -1.10 1.12
C ILE A 76 3.26 0.35 1.02
N MET A 77 3.23 1.11 2.12
CA MET A 77 3.70 2.50 2.13
C MET A 77 5.20 2.60 1.91
N LYS A 78 6.00 1.73 2.55
CA LYS A 78 7.45 1.65 2.31
C LYS A 78 7.76 1.45 0.83
N ASN A 79 7.17 0.42 0.19
CA ASN A 79 7.37 0.15 -1.22
C ASN A 79 6.91 1.32 -2.12
N SER A 80 5.86 2.04 -1.71
CA SER A 80 5.42 3.24 -2.42
C SER A 80 6.43 4.38 -2.34
N ARG A 81 7.08 4.58 -1.18
CA ARG A 81 8.16 5.58 -1.05
C ARG A 81 9.36 5.21 -1.88
N ASP A 82 9.76 3.94 -1.85
CA ASP A 82 10.89 3.43 -2.63
C ASP A 82 10.65 3.62 -4.14
N TYR A 83 9.41 3.41 -4.60
CA TYR A 83 9.01 3.73 -5.97
C TYR A 83 9.04 5.24 -6.27
N GLN A 84 8.49 6.08 -5.39
CA GLN A 84 8.53 7.55 -5.54
C GLN A 84 9.98 8.06 -5.66
N ALA A 85 10.89 7.55 -4.82
CA ALA A 85 12.30 7.93 -4.82
C ALA A 85 12.97 7.63 -6.17
N LYS A 86 12.78 6.42 -6.70
CA LYS A 86 13.30 6.03 -8.01
C LYS A 86 12.78 6.91 -9.14
N GLN A 87 11.52 7.33 -9.09
CA GLN A 87 10.94 8.20 -10.12
C GLN A 87 11.54 9.61 -10.06
N LEU A 88 11.78 10.16 -8.86
CA LEU A 88 12.44 11.46 -8.72
C LEU A 88 13.92 11.43 -9.14
N ASP A 89 14.64 10.34 -8.86
CA ASP A 89 16.05 10.18 -9.24
C ASP A 89 16.22 10.05 -10.76
N ASN A 90 15.35 9.29 -11.44
CA ASN A 90 15.40 9.10 -12.89
C ASN A 90 15.14 10.39 -13.70
N ASP A 91 14.49 11.39 -13.09
CA ASP A 91 14.25 12.70 -13.72
C ASP A 91 15.46 13.66 -13.58
N LEU A 92 16.44 13.31 -12.74
CA LEU A 92 17.68 14.06 -12.52
C LEU A 92 18.87 13.51 -13.33
N ALA A 93 18.69 12.36 -14.00
CA ALA A 93 19.67 11.72 -14.88
C ALA A 93 19.41 12.07 -16.36
#